data_AF-A0AAD7BTZ3-F1
#
_entry.id   AF-A0AAD7BTZ3-F1
#
_cell.length_a   1.000
_cell.length_b   1.000
_cell.length_c   1.000
_cell.angle_alpha   90.00
_cell.angle_beta   90.00
_cell.angle_gamma   90.00
#
_symmetry.space_group_name_H-M   'P 1'
#
loop_
_entity.id
_entity.type
_entity.pdbx_description
1 polymer ?
#
loop_
_entity_poly.entity_id
_entity_poly.type
_entity_poly.pdbx_seq_one_letter_code
_entity_poly.pdbx_strand_id
1 'polypeptide(L)'
;MKAYRDEEGNVTLFRPDMNMKRMNRSAQRIALPTFNGDALLELIKQLIRIDKHWIPKEPGHSLYVRPTLIGTQKAIGVSPPNEALLFVILSPVGPYYPAGFKPIALYGTTEFVRAAPGGTGAYKLGVNYAPGVLPQKSAVALGYAQNLWLHGEEHYLTEVGTMNMFVVLKTEDGSTELVTPPLDGMILPGVTRDSVLTLAREHASGKYPLGELADKLIVSERPVTMKEIKDAAASGRLVEMFGAGTAVVISPVDRIGYLGEDIHIPTGEDGMGPVSRPIWKELVGRQWGTIRSEWSVPV
;
A
#
# COMPACT_ATOMS: atom_id res chain seq x y z
N MET A 1 5.86 -6.74 6.18
CA MET A 1 5.38 -5.89 7.30
C MET A 1 6.57 -5.19 7.91
N LYS A 2 6.41 -4.36 8.95
CA LYS A 2 7.50 -3.64 9.60
C LYS A 2 7.37 -3.72 11.11
N ALA A 3 8.52 -3.80 11.79
CA ALA A 3 8.65 -3.54 13.20
C ALA A 3 9.24 -2.15 13.43
N TYR A 4 8.73 -1.46 14.44
CA TYR A 4 9.10 -0.11 14.80
C TYR A 4 9.60 -0.09 16.23
N ARG A 5 10.49 0.84 16.55
CA ARG A 5 11.05 1.01 17.87
C ARG A 5 10.79 2.44 18.35
N ASP A 6 10.15 2.59 19.50
CA ASP A 6 9.92 3.90 20.12
C ASP A 6 11.17 4.41 20.86
N GLU A 7 11.06 5.61 21.43
CA GLU A 7 12.16 6.28 22.15
C GLU A 7 12.53 5.54 23.44
N GLU A 8 11.55 4.90 24.09
CA GLU A 8 11.72 4.04 25.26
C GLU A 8 12.34 2.68 24.93
N GLY A 9 12.42 2.34 23.64
CA GLY A 9 13.00 1.12 23.13
C GLY A 9 12.04 -0.07 23.07
N ASN A 10 10.74 0.13 23.29
CA ASN A 10 9.72 -0.87 23.03
C ASN A 10 9.63 -1.11 21.52
N VAL A 11 9.33 -2.35 21.15
CA VAL A 11 9.22 -2.76 19.75
C VAL A 11 7.79 -3.18 19.47
N THR A 12 7.22 -2.70 18.37
CA THR A 12 5.87 -3.06 17.94
C THR A 12 5.81 -3.46 16.48
N LEU A 13 4.85 -4.32 16.15
CA LEU A 13 4.46 -4.67 14.79
C LEU A 13 3.12 -4.01 14.45
N PHE A 14 3.02 -3.43 13.26
CA PHE A 14 1.78 -2.80 12.81
C PHE A 14 0.86 -3.80 12.08
N ARG A 15 -0.29 -4.08 12.68
CA ARG A 15 -1.36 -4.99 12.20
C ARG A 15 -0.81 -6.31 11.62
N PRO A 16 0.01 -7.06 12.38
CA PRO A 16 0.67 -8.26 11.86
C PRO A 16 -0.31 -9.39 11.54
N ASP A 17 -1.43 -9.49 12.26
CA ASP A 17 -2.50 -10.49 12.05
C ASP A 17 -3.05 -10.42 10.60
N MET A 18 -3.25 -9.21 10.08
CA MET A 18 -3.72 -8.97 8.70
C MET A 18 -2.70 -9.46 7.67
N ASN A 19 -1.40 -9.41 7.99
CA ASN A 19 -0.37 -9.98 7.14
C ASN A 19 -0.38 -11.51 7.18
N MET A 20 -0.61 -12.13 8.34
CA MET A 20 -0.75 -13.59 8.47
C MET A 20 -1.97 -14.11 7.68
N LYS A 21 -3.14 -13.46 7.84
CA LYS A 21 -4.36 -13.77 7.07
C LYS A 21 -4.10 -13.69 5.56
N ARG A 22 -3.43 -12.64 5.09
CA ARG A 22 -3.08 -12.47 3.67
C ARG A 22 -2.07 -13.50 3.17
N MET A 23 -1.11 -13.90 4.00
CA MET A 23 -0.13 -14.92 3.64
C MET A 23 -0.79 -16.29 3.49
N ASN A 24 -1.66 -16.69 4.43
CA ASN A 24 -2.46 -17.92 4.31
C ASN A 24 -3.36 -17.92 3.08
N ARG A 25 -4.04 -16.80 2.79
CA ARG A 25 -4.85 -16.69 1.55
C ARG A 25 -4.01 -16.84 0.29
N SER A 26 -2.78 -16.30 0.29
CA SER A 26 -1.86 -16.44 -0.84
C SER A 26 -1.33 -17.87 -0.98
N ALA A 27 -0.99 -18.54 0.13
CA ALA A 27 -0.58 -19.94 0.15
C ALA A 27 -1.67 -20.86 -0.42
N GLN A 28 -2.91 -20.69 0.05
CA GLN A 28 -4.06 -21.46 -0.42
C GLN A 28 -4.29 -21.30 -1.93
N ARG A 29 -4.14 -20.08 -2.48
CA ARG A 29 -4.37 -19.81 -3.91
C ARG A 29 -3.46 -20.61 -4.84
N ILE A 30 -2.25 -20.93 -4.39
CA ILE A 30 -1.25 -21.68 -5.16
C ILE A 30 -0.97 -23.07 -4.57
N ALA A 31 -1.93 -23.62 -3.82
CA ALA A 31 -1.87 -24.97 -3.25
C ALA A 31 -0.64 -25.24 -2.36
N LEU A 32 -0.07 -24.21 -1.74
CA LEU A 32 0.92 -24.39 -0.68
C LEU A 32 0.22 -24.70 0.66
N PRO A 33 0.91 -25.40 1.60
CA PRO A 33 0.35 -25.67 2.91
C PRO A 33 0.02 -24.35 3.64
N THR A 34 -1.18 -24.29 4.22
CA THR A 34 -1.54 -23.22 5.15
C THR A 34 -0.96 -23.53 6.53
N PHE A 35 -0.96 -22.53 7.42
CA PHE A 35 -0.36 -22.64 8.74
C PHE A 35 -1.18 -21.86 9.78
N ASN A 36 -0.91 -22.13 11.06
CA ASN A 36 -1.46 -21.32 12.15
C ASN A 36 -0.78 -19.94 12.15
N GLY A 37 -1.55 -18.90 11.84
CA GLY A 37 -1.05 -17.52 11.74
C GLY A 37 -0.51 -16.97 13.07
N ASP A 38 -1.15 -17.31 14.18
CA ASP A 38 -0.73 -16.85 15.52
C ASP A 38 0.58 -17.51 15.92
N ALA A 39 0.74 -18.82 15.63
CA ALA A 39 1.98 -19.53 15.90
C ALA A 39 3.15 -18.96 15.09
N LEU A 40 2.97 -18.66 13.81
CA LEU A 40 4.02 -18.03 13.00
C LEU A 40 4.33 -16.61 13.49
N LEU A 41 3.31 -15.85 13.89
CA LEU A 41 3.51 -14.52 14.45
C LEU A 41 4.36 -14.55 15.72
N GLU A 42 4.11 -15.50 16.62
CA GLU A 42 4.95 -15.67 17.81
C GLU A 42 6.40 -16.02 17.46
N LEU A 43 6.64 -16.89 16.47
CA LEU A 43 7.99 -17.18 15.97
C LEU A 43 8.67 -15.93 15.39
N ILE A 44 7.93 -15.10 14.64
CA ILE A 44 8.43 -13.83 14.12
C ILE A 44 8.81 -12.88 15.25
N LYS A 45 7.98 -12.77 16.31
CA LYS A 45 8.31 -11.95 17.48
C LYS A 45 9.59 -12.44 18.16
N GLN A 46 9.76 -13.74 18.35
CA GLN A 46 11.00 -14.29 18.92
C GLN A 46 12.23 -13.94 18.06
N LEU A 47 12.14 -14.09 16.73
CA LEU A 47 13.21 -13.71 15.82
C LEU A 47 13.57 -12.22 15.97
N ILE A 48 12.57 -11.33 16.02
CA ILE A 48 12.79 -9.90 16.20
C ILE A 48 13.39 -9.59 17.59
N ARG A 49 13.01 -10.31 18.65
CA ARG A 49 13.61 -10.13 19.99
C ARG A 49 15.10 -10.48 20.00
N ILE A 50 15.49 -11.55 19.30
CA ILE A 50 16.89 -11.95 19.12
C ILE A 50 17.65 -10.85 18.36
N ASP A 51 17.09 -10.38 17.24
CA ASP A 51 17.71 -9.40 16.36
C ASP A 51 17.34 -7.94 16.69
N LYS A 52 16.86 -7.65 17.91
CA LYS A 52 16.33 -6.33 18.28
C LYS A 52 17.33 -5.18 18.08
N HIS A 53 18.62 -5.50 18.13
CA HIS A 53 19.71 -4.55 17.93
C HIS A 53 19.85 -4.07 16.48
N TRP A 54 19.28 -4.78 15.51
CA TRP A 54 19.18 -4.36 14.10
C TRP A 54 18.07 -3.35 13.85
N ILE A 55 17.13 -3.15 14.78
CA ILE A 55 16.04 -2.19 14.60
C ILE A 55 16.62 -0.78 14.77
N PRO A 56 16.59 0.05 13.71
CA PRO A 56 17.12 1.41 13.79
C PRO A 56 16.34 2.25 14.81
N LYS A 57 16.99 3.27 15.36
CA LYS A 57 16.38 4.19 16.34
C LYS A 57 15.96 5.51 15.71
N GLU A 58 16.48 5.82 14.54
CA GLU A 58 16.28 7.09 13.87
C GLU A 58 14.82 7.23 13.40
N PRO A 59 14.17 8.39 13.59
CA PRO A 59 12.83 8.62 13.08
C PRO A 59 12.67 8.25 11.60
N GLY A 60 11.52 7.67 11.25
CA GLY A 60 11.23 7.20 9.90
C GLY A 60 11.92 5.89 9.48
N HIS A 61 12.81 5.34 10.30
CA HIS A 61 13.43 4.04 10.04
C HIS A 61 12.64 2.89 10.68
N SER A 62 12.82 1.68 10.18
CA SER A 62 12.12 0.50 10.69
C SER A 62 12.88 -0.78 10.37
N LEU A 63 12.45 -1.90 10.94
CA LEU A 63 12.91 -3.22 10.53
C LEU A 63 11.87 -3.86 9.63
N TYR A 64 12.20 -4.06 8.36
CA TYR A 64 11.33 -4.75 7.42
C TYR A 64 11.34 -6.26 7.69
N VAL A 65 10.15 -6.85 7.86
CA VAL A 65 9.95 -8.27 8.12
C VAL A 65 9.39 -8.93 6.87
N ARG A 66 10.10 -9.94 6.35
CA ARG A 66 9.80 -10.65 5.09
C ARG A 66 9.60 -12.16 5.32
N PRO A 67 8.42 -12.58 5.78
CA PRO A 67 8.03 -13.99 5.69
C PRO A 67 7.89 -14.41 4.23
N THR A 68 8.36 -15.61 3.92
CA THR A 68 8.38 -16.18 2.57
C THR A 68 8.03 -17.66 2.66
N LEU A 69 7.19 -18.13 1.73
CA LEU A 69 6.80 -19.53 1.61
C LEU A 69 6.95 -19.95 0.15
N ILE A 70 7.69 -21.03 -0.10
CA ILE A 70 7.96 -21.56 -1.44
C ILE A 70 7.76 -23.09 -1.45
N GLY A 71 7.34 -23.63 -2.59
CA GLY A 71 7.39 -25.07 -2.84
C GLY A 71 8.82 -25.49 -3.19
N THR A 72 9.29 -26.60 -2.64
CA THR A 72 10.67 -27.10 -2.80
C THR A 72 10.74 -28.53 -3.36
N GLN A 73 9.62 -29.06 -3.84
CA GLN A 73 9.54 -30.40 -4.42
C GLN A 73 10.59 -30.61 -5.52
N LYS A 74 11.27 -31.76 -5.44
CA LYS A 74 12.27 -32.21 -6.43
C LYS A 74 11.60 -32.88 -7.64
N ALA A 75 10.72 -32.16 -8.33
CA ALA A 75 10.05 -32.65 -9.52
C ALA A 75 9.85 -31.53 -10.55
N ILE A 76 9.79 -31.92 -11.83
CA ILE A 76 9.54 -31.00 -12.96
C ILE A 76 8.03 -30.85 -13.22
N GLY A 77 7.23 -31.84 -12.81
CA GLY A 77 5.78 -31.85 -13.04
C GLY A 77 5.06 -30.69 -12.35
N VAL A 78 4.06 -30.13 -13.02
CA VAL A 78 3.22 -29.05 -12.48
C VAL A 78 2.06 -29.68 -11.68
N SER A 79 2.27 -29.87 -10.39
CA SER A 79 1.28 -30.36 -9.43
C SER A 79 1.40 -29.64 -8.10
N PRO A 80 0.41 -29.74 -7.20
CA PRO A 80 0.56 -29.25 -5.83
C PRO A 80 1.85 -29.79 -5.19
N PRO A 81 2.66 -28.94 -4.54
CA PRO A 81 3.94 -29.36 -3.99
C PRO A 81 3.75 -30.28 -2.78
N ASN A 82 4.55 -31.35 -2.71
CA ASN A 82 4.62 -32.22 -1.54
C ASN A 82 5.70 -31.80 -0.51
N GLU A 83 6.47 -30.77 -0.83
CA GLU A 83 7.53 -30.20 0.01
C GLU A 83 7.48 -28.67 -0.11
N ALA A 84 7.63 -27.97 1.02
CA ALA A 84 7.64 -26.52 1.06
C ALA A 84 8.58 -26.00 2.17
N LEU A 85 9.12 -24.80 1.95
CA LEU A 85 9.97 -24.09 2.89
C LEU A 85 9.33 -22.76 3.28
N LEU A 86 9.08 -22.58 4.58
CA LEU A 86 8.73 -21.29 5.17
C LEU A 86 9.96 -20.72 5.87
N PHE A 87 10.33 -19.48 5.53
CA PHE A 87 11.42 -18.76 6.20
C PHE A 87 11.08 -17.28 6.37
N VAL A 88 11.78 -16.61 7.29
CA VAL A 88 11.61 -15.18 7.56
C VAL A 88 12.99 -14.51 7.53
N ILE A 89 13.11 -13.42 6.78
CA ILE A 89 14.30 -12.56 6.82
C ILE A 89 13.93 -11.17 7.34
N LEU A 90 14.89 -10.53 8.01
CA LEU A 90 14.80 -9.19 8.56
C LEU A 90 15.77 -8.27 7.83
N SER A 91 15.40 -7.00 7.63
CA SER A 91 16.24 -6.02 6.94
C SER A 91 15.97 -4.62 7.49
N PRO A 92 16.97 -3.90 8.03
CA PRO A 92 16.78 -2.52 8.46
C PRO A 92 16.54 -1.64 7.24
N VAL A 93 15.58 -0.73 7.33
CA VAL A 93 15.20 0.18 6.23
C VAL A 93 15.03 1.60 6.74
N GLY A 94 15.50 2.55 5.95
CA GLY A 94 15.29 3.98 6.20
C GLY A 94 14.00 4.53 5.59
N PRO A 95 13.74 5.83 5.77
CA PRO A 95 12.65 6.51 5.12
C PRO A 95 12.85 6.47 3.60
N TYR A 96 11.77 6.24 2.86
CA TYR A 96 11.79 6.29 1.41
C TYR A 96 12.07 7.70 0.87
N TYR A 97 11.71 8.73 1.65
CA TYR A 97 11.95 10.13 1.31
C TYR A 97 12.71 10.83 2.44
N PRO A 98 14.05 10.70 2.47
CA PRO A 98 14.87 11.29 3.54
C PRO A 98 14.86 12.82 3.56
N ALA A 99 14.44 13.47 2.47
CA ALA A 99 14.39 14.93 2.32
C ALA A 99 12.96 15.53 2.47
N GLY A 100 12.02 14.79 3.07
CA GLY A 100 10.60 15.18 3.16
C GLY A 100 9.73 14.54 2.08
N PHE A 101 8.41 14.76 2.10
CA PHE A 101 7.53 14.13 1.11
C PHE A 101 7.84 14.69 -0.27
N LYS A 102 8.39 13.84 -1.13
CA LYS A 102 8.55 14.15 -2.54
C LYS A 102 7.44 13.45 -3.30
N PRO A 103 6.44 14.19 -3.81
CA PRO A 103 5.45 13.62 -4.70
C PRO A 103 6.11 12.88 -5.86
N ILE A 104 5.46 11.82 -6.32
CA ILE A 104 5.98 10.98 -7.41
C ILE A 104 5.18 11.18 -8.70
N ALA A 105 5.91 11.28 -9.80
CA ALA A 105 5.34 11.24 -11.13
C ALA A 105 5.01 9.79 -11.52
N LEU A 106 3.79 9.56 -12.04
CA LEU A 106 3.32 8.24 -12.46
C LEU A 106 3.21 8.14 -13.98
N TYR A 107 3.52 6.97 -14.53
CA TYR A 107 3.22 6.65 -15.93
C TYR A 107 1.96 5.79 -16.02
N GLY A 108 0.88 6.34 -16.56
CA GLY A 108 -0.37 5.63 -16.85
C GLY A 108 -0.18 4.67 -18.02
N THR A 109 0.26 3.45 -17.72
CA THR A 109 0.59 2.45 -18.73
C THR A 109 -0.65 1.87 -19.40
N THR A 110 -0.77 2.05 -20.72
CA THR A 110 -1.81 1.42 -21.56
C THR A 110 -1.31 0.15 -22.25
N GLU A 111 0.00 -0.07 -22.28
CA GLU A 111 0.65 -1.20 -22.97
C GLU A 111 0.71 -2.46 -22.10
N PHE A 112 0.78 -2.28 -20.77
CA PHE A 112 0.99 -3.35 -19.82
C PHE A 112 -0.15 -3.44 -18.81
N VAL A 113 -0.61 -4.67 -18.59
CA VAL A 113 -1.63 -5.01 -17.60
C VAL A 113 -0.97 -5.73 -16.43
N ARG A 114 -1.18 -5.24 -15.21
CA ARG A 114 -0.63 -5.83 -13.98
C ARG A 114 -1.34 -7.12 -13.57
N ALA A 115 -2.66 -7.10 -13.67
CA ALA A 115 -3.55 -8.17 -13.27
C ALA A 115 -4.86 -8.07 -14.06
N ALA A 116 -5.58 -9.18 -14.18
CA ALA A 116 -6.87 -9.26 -14.83
C ALA A 116 -7.86 -10.09 -13.98
N PRO A 117 -9.18 -9.96 -14.20
CA PRO A 117 -10.19 -10.75 -13.50
C PRO A 117 -9.92 -12.25 -13.63
N GLY A 118 -10.16 -13.00 -12.56
CA GLY A 118 -9.84 -14.44 -12.49
C GLY A 118 -8.36 -14.78 -12.31
N GLY A 119 -7.46 -13.79 -12.41
CA GLY A 119 -6.03 -13.95 -12.24
C GLY A 119 -5.59 -14.13 -10.79
N THR A 120 -4.41 -13.60 -10.46
CA THR A 120 -3.84 -13.69 -9.10
C THR A 120 -3.48 -12.33 -8.50
N GLY A 121 -3.92 -11.22 -9.09
CA GLY A 121 -3.56 -9.85 -8.67
C GLY A 121 -3.88 -9.52 -7.21
N ALA A 122 -4.95 -10.10 -6.66
CA ALA A 122 -5.33 -9.97 -5.25
C ALA A 122 -4.49 -10.80 -4.26
N TYR A 123 -3.47 -11.53 -4.71
CA TYR A 123 -2.63 -12.38 -3.87
C TYR A 123 -1.18 -11.92 -3.92
N LYS A 124 -0.45 -12.06 -2.80
CA LYS A 124 0.92 -11.57 -2.68
C LYS A 124 1.93 -12.60 -3.19
N LEU A 125 1.84 -12.92 -4.48
CA LEU A 125 2.63 -13.97 -5.14
C LEU A 125 3.77 -13.35 -5.94
N GLY A 126 4.94 -14.01 -5.98
CA GLY A 126 6.11 -13.55 -6.74
C GLY A 126 5.83 -13.29 -8.22
N VAL A 127 4.95 -14.11 -8.82
CA VAL A 127 4.54 -13.99 -10.24
C VAL A 127 3.89 -12.64 -10.57
N ASN A 128 3.29 -11.94 -9.60
CA ASN A 128 2.64 -10.65 -9.82
C ASN A 128 3.61 -9.46 -9.84
N TYR A 129 4.90 -9.71 -9.57
CA TYR A 129 5.94 -8.67 -9.51
C TYR A 129 6.90 -8.76 -10.70
N ALA A 130 7.31 -9.97 -11.08
CA ALA A 130 8.32 -10.17 -12.12
C ALA A 130 7.95 -9.52 -13.47
N PRO A 131 6.71 -9.65 -14.00
CA PRO A 131 6.32 -8.99 -15.25
C PRO A 131 6.32 -7.46 -15.17
N GLY A 132 6.20 -6.89 -13.96
CA GLY A 132 6.19 -5.44 -13.74
C GLY A 132 7.57 -4.77 -13.84
N VAL A 133 8.66 -5.55 -13.92
CA VAL A 133 10.02 -5.00 -13.97
C VAL A 133 10.31 -4.24 -15.27
N LEU A 134 9.91 -4.79 -16.42
CA LEU A 134 10.09 -4.12 -17.71
C LEU A 134 9.25 -2.81 -17.80
N PRO A 135 7.93 -2.81 -17.49
CA PRO A 135 7.16 -1.57 -17.43
C PRO A 135 7.76 -0.53 -16.49
N GLN A 136 8.29 -0.95 -15.33
CA GLN A 136 8.95 -0.04 -14.39
C GLN A 136 10.22 0.58 -15.00
N LYS A 137 11.03 -0.21 -15.70
CA LYS A 137 12.20 0.31 -16.42
C LYS A 137 11.79 1.33 -17.48
N SER A 138 10.73 1.05 -18.24
CA SER A 138 10.22 1.98 -19.27
C SER A 138 9.71 3.28 -18.67
N ALA A 139 8.92 3.22 -17.59
CA ALA A 139 8.43 4.41 -16.89
C ALA A 139 9.57 5.30 -16.39
N VAL A 140 10.62 4.70 -15.80
CA VAL A 140 11.81 5.43 -15.33
C VAL A 140 12.56 6.09 -16.48
N ALA A 141 12.72 5.41 -17.61
CA ALA A 141 13.36 5.97 -18.80
C ALA A 141 12.61 7.19 -19.36
N LEU A 142 11.29 7.26 -19.15
CA LEU A 142 10.43 8.38 -19.53
C LEU A 142 10.33 9.47 -18.45
N GLY A 143 11.06 9.36 -17.34
CA GLY A 143 11.06 10.36 -16.27
C GLY A 143 9.94 10.21 -15.24
N TYR A 144 9.29 9.05 -15.15
CA TYR A 144 8.28 8.73 -14.15
C TYR A 144 8.82 7.76 -13.11
N ALA A 145 8.47 7.98 -11.84
CA ALA A 145 8.99 7.20 -10.73
C ALA A 145 8.34 5.83 -10.59
N GLN A 146 7.06 5.69 -10.96
CA GLN A 146 6.28 4.44 -10.88
C GLN A 146 5.27 4.33 -12.02
N ASN A 147 4.75 3.12 -12.25
CA ASN A 147 3.59 2.92 -13.11
C ASN A 147 2.29 3.19 -12.34
N LEU A 148 1.34 3.86 -12.99
CA LEU A 148 -0.08 3.75 -12.67
C LEU A 148 -0.66 2.63 -13.54
N TRP A 149 -1.06 1.54 -12.91
CA TRP A 149 -1.59 0.37 -13.61
C TRP A 149 -3.04 0.62 -14.04
N LEU A 150 -3.28 0.55 -15.35
CA LEU A 150 -4.59 0.70 -15.96
C LEU A 150 -5.14 -0.66 -16.40
N HIS A 151 -6.47 -0.78 -16.44
CA HIS A 151 -7.16 -1.98 -16.88
C HIS A 151 -8.41 -1.65 -17.72
N GLY A 152 -8.70 -2.50 -18.72
CA GLY A 152 -9.88 -2.37 -19.58
C GLY A 152 -9.76 -1.26 -20.62
N GLU A 153 -10.71 -1.21 -21.55
CA GLU A 153 -10.76 -0.19 -22.62
C GLU A 153 -11.01 1.21 -22.05
N GLU A 154 -11.70 1.28 -20.93
CA GLU A 154 -12.03 2.52 -20.21
C GLU A 154 -10.86 3.04 -19.35
N HIS A 155 -9.74 2.31 -19.31
CA HIS A 155 -8.55 2.64 -18.55
C HIS A 155 -8.86 2.90 -17.06
N TYR A 156 -9.46 1.90 -16.40
CA TYR A 156 -9.68 1.91 -14.96
C TYR A 156 -8.36 1.93 -14.20
N LEU A 157 -8.26 2.81 -13.21
CA LEU A 157 -7.14 2.84 -12.27
C LEU A 157 -7.22 1.61 -11.36
N THR A 158 -6.08 0.95 -11.15
CA THR A 158 -5.98 -0.19 -10.22
C THR A 158 -5.01 0.08 -9.08
N GLU A 159 -3.71 0.17 -9.37
CA GLU A 159 -2.65 0.31 -8.36
C GLU A 159 -1.54 1.27 -8.84
N VAL A 160 -0.76 1.80 -7.90
CA VAL A 160 0.46 2.60 -8.16
C VAL A 160 1.68 1.76 -7.86
N GLY A 161 2.35 1.23 -8.89
CA GLY A 161 3.50 0.36 -8.72
C GLY A 161 3.17 -0.87 -7.88
N THR A 162 3.52 -0.86 -6.60
CA THR A 162 3.19 -1.93 -5.63
C THR A 162 2.33 -1.45 -4.46
N MET A 163 1.65 -0.32 -4.65
CA MET A 163 0.81 0.38 -3.67
C MET A 163 -0.64 0.43 -4.16
N ASN A 164 -1.58 0.45 -3.23
CA ASN A 164 -2.97 0.74 -3.57
C ASN A 164 -3.14 2.22 -3.91
N MET A 165 -4.01 2.55 -4.87
CA MET A 165 -4.28 3.92 -5.28
C MET A 165 -5.43 4.53 -4.48
N PHE A 166 -5.30 5.80 -4.11
CA PHE A 166 -6.37 6.65 -3.62
C PHE A 166 -6.44 7.94 -4.43
N VAL A 167 -7.66 8.42 -4.66
CA VAL A 167 -7.98 9.68 -5.34
C VAL A 167 -8.90 10.47 -4.44
N VAL A 168 -8.69 11.78 -4.37
CA VAL A 168 -9.55 12.67 -3.61
C VAL A 168 -10.19 13.67 -4.55
N LEU A 169 -11.52 13.75 -4.49
CA LEU A 169 -12.33 14.58 -5.37
C LEU A 169 -13.20 15.52 -4.55
N LYS A 170 -13.45 16.72 -5.06
CA LYS A 170 -14.59 17.54 -4.65
C LYS A 170 -15.83 17.10 -5.39
N THR A 171 -16.91 16.92 -4.64
CA THR A 171 -18.25 16.69 -5.16
C THR A 171 -18.97 18.02 -5.38
N GLU A 172 -20.05 18.00 -6.15
CA GLU A 172 -20.81 19.22 -6.51
C GLU A 172 -21.44 19.92 -5.31
N ASP A 173 -21.79 19.16 -4.26
CA ASP A 173 -22.33 19.67 -2.99
C ASP A 173 -21.25 20.23 -2.04
N GLY A 174 -19.98 20.27 -2.49
CA GLY A 174 -18.83 20.76 -1.74
C GLY A 174 -18.21 19.74 -0.77
N SER A 175 -18.73 18.51 -0.72
CA SER A 175 -18.13 17.42 0.06
C SER A 175 -16.79 16.96 -0.55
N THR A 176 -16.01 16.23 0.24
CA THR A 176 -14.72 15.66 -0.20
C THR A 176 -14.87 14.13 -0.27
N GLU A 177 -14.69 13.53 -1.44
CA GLU A 177 -14.73 12.08 -1.62
C GLU A 177 -13.30 11.53 -1.64
N LEU A 178 -12.97 10.65 -0.69
CA LEU A 178 -11.82 9.76 -0.76
C LEU A 178 -12.25 8.46 -1.43
N VAL A 179 -11.80 8.24 -2.66
CA VAL A 179 -12.14 7.05 -3.45
C VAL A 179 -10.91 6.17 -3.68
N THR A 180 -11.11 4.85 -3.60
CA THR A 180 -10.14 3.85 -4.02
C THR A 180 -10.83 2.76 -4.85
N PRO A 181 -10.17 2.18 -5.84
CA PRO A 181 -10.70 1.04 -6.58
C PRO A 181 -11.10 -0.14 -5.65
N PRO A 182 -12.18 -0.90 -5.97
CA PRO A 182 -12.72 -1.96 -5.12
C PRO A 182 -11.86 -3.24 -5.16
N LEU A 183 -12.07 -4.13 -4.18
CA LEU A 183 -11.39 -5.43 -4.13
C LEU A 183 -12.06 -6.46 -5.05
N ASP A 184 -11.92 -6.28 -6.36
CA ASP A 184 -12.54 -7.09 -7.43
C ASP A 184 -11.74 -8.33 -7.87
N GLY A 185 -10.65 -8.65 -7.17
CA GLY A 185 -9.75 -9.75 -7.49
C GLY A 185 -8.50 -9.34 -8.28
N MET A 186 -8.48 -8.14 -8.87
CA MET A 186 -7.28 -7.57 -9.48
C MET A 186 -6.42 -6.81 -8.48
N ILE A 187 -7.00 -6.29 -7.40
CA ILE A 187 -6.32 -5.40 -6.47
C ILE A 187 -5.82 -6.15 -5.24
N LEU A 188 -4.56 -5.92 -4.85
CA LEU A 188 -4.02 -6.53 -3.65
C LEU A 188 -4.63 -5.82 -2.43
N PRO A 189 -5.33 -6.52 -1.50
CA PRO A 189 -5.82 -5.87 -0.29
C PRO A 189 -4.64 -5.54 0.63
N GLY A 190 -4.16 -4.30 0.51
CA GLY A 190 -3.10 -3.75 1.33
C GLY A 190 -3.58 -3.50 2.76
N VAL A 191 -2.73 -3.83 3.73
CA VAL A 191 -3.00 -3.50 5.14
C VAL A 191 -3.03 -1.98 5.34
N THR A 192 -2.18 -1.23 4.64
CA THR A 192 -2.21 0.23 4.68
C THR A 192 -3.47 0.81 4.04
N ARG A 193 -3.92 0.26 2.89
CA ARG A 193 -5.21 0.62 2.28
C ARG A 193 -6.36 0.44 3.24
N ASP A 194 -6.45 -0.73 3.87
CA ASP A 194 -7.48 -1.02 4.87
C ASP A 194 -7.42 -0.02 6.03
N SER A 195 -6.22 0.27 6.53
CA SER A 195 -6.03 1.22 7.64
C SER A 195 -6.45 2.65 7.26
N VAL A 196 -6.12 3.11 6.04
CA VAL A 196 -6.56 4.42 5.50
C VAL A 196 -8.09 4.48 5.44
N LEU A 197 -8.74 3.45 4.88
CA LEU A 197 -10.20 3.38 4.79
C LEU A 197 -10.86 3.35 6.16
N THR A 198 -10.32 2.59 7.12
CA THR A 198 -10.86 2.54 8.47
C THR A 198 -10.80 3.92 9.12
N LEU A 199 -9.65 4.59 9.12
CA LEU A 199 -9.50 5.92 9.70
C LEU A 199 -10.43 6.95 9.05
N ALA A 200 -10.50 6.95 7.72
CA ALA A 200 -11.38 7.85 6.98
C ALA A 200 -12.86 7.62 7.33
N ARG A 201 -13.30 6.36 7.47
CA ARG A 201 -14.68 6.01 7.86
C ARG A 201 -14.98 6.38 9.31
N GLU A 202 -14.03 6.18 10.22
CA GLU A 202 -14.20 6.56 11.62
C GLU A 202 -14.28 8.07 11.79
N HIS A 203 -13.52 8.84 11.00
CA HIS A 203 -13.67 10.29 10.93
C HIS A 203 -15.03 10.69 10.34
N ALA A 204 -15.40 10.15 9.15
CA ALA A 204 -16.66 10.49 8.48
C ALA A 204 -17.92 10.16 9.31
N SER A 205 -17.84 9.11 10.15
CA SER A 205 -18.93 8.74 11.08
C SER A 205 -18.93 9.54 12.39
N GLY A 206 -17.92 10.38 12.62
CA GLY A 206 -17.73 11.11 13.88
C GLY A 206 -17.22 10.25 15.05
N LYS A 207 -16.97 8.96 14.85
CA LYS A 207 -16.47 8.04 15.90
C LYS A 207 -15.05 8.39 16.34
N TYR A 208 -14.19 8.78 15.40
CA TYR A 208 -12.81 9.18 15.67
C TYR A 208 -12.42 10.37 14.76
N PRO A 209 -12.76 11.61 15.16
CA PRO A 209 -12.51 12.78 14.34
C PRO A 209 -11.01 13.09 14.23
N LEU A 210 -10.47 13.04 13.00
CA LEU A 210 -9.16 13.57 12.66
C LEU A 210 -9.26 15.09 12.37
N GLY A 211 -8.72 15.94 13.25
CA GLY A 211 -9.01 17.38 13.26
C GLY A 211 -8.58 18.18 12.03
N GLU A 212 -7.56 17.75 11.28
CA GLU A 212 -7.14 18.43 10.02
C GLU A 212 -7.89 17.89 8.79
N LEU A 213 -8.75 16.88 8.95
CA LEU A 213 -9.46 16.23 7.84
C LEU A 213 -10.83 16.90 7.61
N ALA A 214 -11.29 16.92 6.37
CA ALA A 214 -12.50 17.63 5.97
C ALA A 214 -13.78 17.07 6.62
N ASP A 215 -14.56 17.92 7.29
CA ASP A 215 -15.78 17.52 8.02
C ASP A 215 -16.78 16.68 7.20
N LYS A 216 -16.97 17.03 5.92
CA LYS A 216 -17.83 16.31 4.97
C LYS A 216 -17.01 15.36 4.11
N LEU A 217 -16.53 14.28 4.72
CA LEU A 217 -15.78 13.23 4.03
C LEU A 217 -16.70 12.07 3.61
N ILE A 218 -16.67 11.73 2.32
CA ILE A 218 -17.29 10.53 1.75
C ILE A 218 -16.18 9.53 1.48
N VAL A 219 -16.37 8.26 1.84
CA VAL A 219 -15.39 7.18 1.61
C VAL A 219 -15.97 6.14 0.68
N SER A 220 -15.41 6.03 -0.53
CA SER A 220 -15.94 5.19 -1.60
C SER A 220 -14.95 4.10 -2.03
N GLU A 221 -15.44 2.87 -2.17
CA GLU A 221 -14.74 1.81 -2.88
C GLU A 221 -15.44 1.56 -4.22
N ARG A 222 -15.02 2.29 -5.27
CA ARG A 222 -15.65 2.24 -6.60
C ARG A 222 -14.61 2.33 -7.73
N PRO A 223 -14.90 1.82 -8.93
CA PRO A 223 -14.05 2.02 -10.09
C PRO A 223 -13.83 3.52 -10.36
N VAL A 224 -12.62 3.86 -10.81
CA VAL A 224 -12.21 5.22 -11.21
C VAL A 224 -11.49 5.10 -12.55
N THR A 225 -11.82 5.96 -13.52
CA THR A 225 -11.23 5.91 -14.87
C THR A 225 -10.25 7.05 -15.09
N MET A 226 -9.30 6.89 -16.02
CA MET A 226 -8.44 8.00 -16.44
C MET A 226 -9.25 9.17 -17.01
N LYS A 227 -10.40 8.91 -17.65
CA LYS A 227 -11.32 9.96 -18.11
C LYS A 227 -11.83 10.80 -16.94
N GLU A 228 -12.29 10.15 -15.87
CA GLU A 228 -12.74 10.85 -14.65
C GLU A 228 -11.62 11.72 -14.04
N ILE A 229 -10.38 11.22 -14.02
CA ILE A 229 -9.22 11.99 -13.53
C ILE A 229 -8.96 13.21 -14.40
N LYS A 230 -8.95 13.08 -15.74
CA LYS A 230 -8.78 14.21 -16.66
C LYS A 230 -9.88 15.26 -16.48
N ASP A 231 -11.13 14.82 -16.42
CA ASP A 231 -12.28 15.71 -16.26
C ASP A 231 -12.25 16.43 -14.89
N ALA A 232 -11.87 15.72 -13.82
CA ALA A 232 -11.74 16.30 -12.49
C ALA A 232 -10.58 17.30 -12.39
N ALA A 233 -9.45 17.01 -13.04
CA ALA A 233 -8.32 17.93 -13.13
C ALA A 233 -8.72 19.22 -13.89
N ALA A 234 -9.35 19.07 -15.06
CA ALA A 234 -9.77 20.21 -15.89
C ALA A 234 -10.84 21.09 -15.22
N SER A 235 -11.72 20.49 -14.42
CA SER A 235 -12.77 21.20 -13.68
C SER A 235 -12.35 21.70 -12.29
N GLY A 236 -11.11 21.47 -11.87
CA GLY A 236 -10.61 21.87 -10.54
C GLY A 236 -11.20 21.06 -9.38
N ARG A 237 -11.85 19.92 -9.66
CA ARG A 237 -12.41 19.02 -8.63
C ARG A 237 -11.40 18.01 -8.10
N LEU A 238 -10.31 17.76 -8.80
CA LEU A 238 -9.25 16.86 -8.32
C LEU A 238 -8.45 17.54 -7.19
N VAL A 239 -8.44 16.93 -6.00
CA VAL A 239 -7.81 17.52 -4.80
C VAL A 239 -6.42 16.98 -4.57
N GLU A 240 -6.24 15.66 -4.63
CA GLU A 240 -4.95 14.98 -4.47
C GLU A 240 -5.08 13.53 -4.96
N MET A 241 -3.94 12.89 -5.22
CA MET A 241 -3.84 11.44 -5.41
C MET A 241 -2.64 10.92 -4.63
N PHE A 242 -2.73 9.69 -4.12
CA PHE A 242 -1.63 9.06 -3.41
C PHE A 242 -1.66 7.53 -3.46
N GLY A 243 -0.48 6.93 -3.42
CA GLY A 243 -0.29 5.51 -3.19
C GLY A 243 -0.25 5.19 -1.68
N ALA A 244 -0.79 4.03 -1.29
CA ALA A 244 -0.72 3.53 0.08
C ALA A 244 -0.08 2.13 0.15
N GLY A 245 0.92 1.96 1.01
CA GLY A 245 1.62 0.68 1.16
C GLY A 245 2.63 0.65 2.30
N THR A 246 3.01 -0.54 2.77
CA THR A 246 3.91 -0.70 3.93
C THR A 246 5.27 -0.02 3.77
N ALA A 247 5.78 0.06 2.54
CA ALA A 247 7.08 0.64 2.24
C ALA A 247 7.16 2.14 2.61
N VAL A 248 6.19 2.91 2.14
CA VAL A 248 6.16 4.39 2.22
C VAL A 248 5.09 4.94 3.17
N VAL A 249 4.20 4.07 3.67
CA VAL A 249 2.92 4.43 4.31
C VAL A 249 1.98 5.11 3.31
N ILE A 250 2.25 6.37 2.97
CA ILE A 250 1.56 7.14 1.94
C ILE A 250 2.60 7.81 1.02
N SER A 251 2.35 7.79 -0.28
CA SER A 251 3.20 8.41 -1.31
C SER A 251 2.36 9.33 -2.18
N PRO A 252 2.48 10.66 -2.02
CA PRO A 252 1.74 11.64 -2.83
C PRO A 252 2.12 11.57 -4.32
N VAL A 253 1.21 11.97 -5.19
CA VAL A 253 1.41 12.03 -6.64
C VAL A 253 1.30 13.48 -7.11
N ASP A 254 2.24 13.96 -7.94
CA ASP A 254 2.21 15.32 -8.52
C ASP A 254 1.80 15.34 -9.99
N ARG A 255 2.02 14.26 -10.73
CA ARG A 255 1.57 14.14 -12.12
C ARG A 255 1.38 12.72 -12.59
N ILE A 256 0.57 12.57 -13.63
CA ILE A 256 0.37 11.33 -14.36
C ILE A 256 0.64 11.59 -15.85
N GLY A 257 1.65 10.94 -16.39
CA GLY A 257 1.85 10.87 -17.84
C GLY A 257 0.86 9.87 -18.44
N TYR A 258 0.03 10.33 -19.37
CA TYR A 258 -1.03 9.51 -19.97
C TYR A 258 -1.30 9.95 -21.41
N LEU A 259 -1.16 9.01 -22.36
CA LEU A 259 -1.37 9.23 -23.80
C LEU A 259 -0.64 10.46 -24.37
N GLY A 260 0.61 10.66 -23.93
CA GLY A 260 1.48 11.74 -24.41
C GLY A 260 1.31 13.09 -23.70
N GLU A 261 0.43 13.17 -22.70
CA GLU A 261 0.18 14.38 -21.92
C GLU A 261 0.49 14.16 -20.43
N ASP A 262 0.98 15.19 -19.76
CA ASP A 262 1.10 15.21 -18.29
C ASP A 262 -0.16 15.83 -17.67
N ILE A 263 -0.84 15.04 -16.84
CA ILE A 263 -1.96 15.50 -16.01
C ILE A 263 -1.39 15.88 -14.65
N HIS A 264 -1.45 17.17 -14.32
CA HIS A 264 -1.00 17.66 -13.02
C HIS A 264 -2.00 17.33 -11.91
N ILE A 265 -1.47 16.86 -10.79
CA ILE A 265 -2.21 16.53 -9.57
C ILE A 265 -1.85 17.55 -8.50
N PRO A 266 -2.82 18.24 -7.88
CA PRO A 266 -2.49 19.19 -6.83
C PRO A 266 -1.84 18.52 -5.63
N THR A 267 -0.84 19.21 -5.06
CA THR A 267 -0.10 18.78 -3.87
C THR A 267 -0.02 19.95 -2.89
N GLY A 268 0.10 19.67 -1.59
CA GLY A 268 0.33 20.72 -0.59
C GLY A 268 1.76 21.23 -0.59
N GLU A 269 2.04 22.26 0.20
CA GLU A 269 3.35 22.94 0.23
C GLU A 269 4.55 22.01 0.51
N ASP A 270 4.35 20.98 1.33
CA ASP A 270 5.38 19.96 1.63
C ASP A 270 5.20 18.68 0.80
N GLY A 271 4.34 18.69 -0.21
CA GLY A 271 4.01 17.56 -1.07
C GLY A 271 2.79 16.74 -0.64
N MET A 272 2.38 16.75 0.63
CA MET A 272 1.17 16.03 1.07
C MET A 272 -0.08 16.88 0.91
N GLY A 273 -1.18 16.24 0.53
CA GLY A 273 -2.46 16.91 0.41
C GLY A 273 -3.25 16.97 1.73
N PRO A 274 -4.37 17.70 1.76
CA PRO A 274 -5.22 17.88 2.94
C PRO A 274 -5.84 16.59 3.51
N VAL A 275 -6.01 15.53 2.72
CA VAL A 275 -6.60 14.26 3.18
C VAL A 275 -5.53 13.26 3.60
N SER A 276 -4.50 13.07 2.77
CA SER A 276 -3.39 12.16 3.06
C SER A 276 -2.61 12.56 4.32
N ARG A 277 -2.43 13.86 4.58
CA ARG A 277 -1.65 14.36 5.72
C ARG A 277 -2.15 13.91 7.11
N PRO A 278 -3.39 14.20 7.53
CA PRO A 278 -3.90 13.76 8.83
C PRO A 278 -3.88 12.24 8.97
N ILE A 279 -4.25 11.51 7.91
CA ILE A 279 -4.25 10.04 7.92
C ILE A 279 -2.83 9.51 8.07
N TRP A 280 -1.86 10.09 7.37
CA TRP A 280 -0.45 9.71 7.49
C TRP A 280 0.08 9.95 8.92
N LYS A 281 -0.19 11.12 9.50
CA LYS A 281 0.21 11.46 10.89
C LYS A 281 -0.33 10.43 11.87
N GLU A 282 -1.60 10.07 11.75
CA GLU A 282 -2.25 9.06 12.59
C GLU A 282 -1.60 7.68 12.41
N LEU A 283 -1.39 7.23 11.16
CA LEU A 283 -0.80 5.93 10.88
C LEU A 283 0.64 5.82 11.40
N VAL A 284 1.46 6.85 11.18
CA VAL A 284 2.85 6.88 11.64
C VAL A 284 2.89 6.99 13.16
N GLY A 285 2.03 7.81 13.77
CA GLY A 285 1.96 7.90 15.23
C GLY A 285 1.60 6.56 15.88
N ARG A 286 0.66 5.81 15.30
CA ARG A 286 0.36 4.43 15.74
C ARG A 286 1.54 3.50 15.57
N GLN A 287 2.18 3.51 14.40
CA GLN A 287 3.35 2.65 14.12
C GLN A 287 4.50 2.88 15.10
N TRP A 288 4.76 4.13 15.46
CA TRP A 288 5.85 4.52 16.36
C TRP A 288 5.46 4.53 17.85
N GLY A 289 4.23 4.17 18.18
CA GLY A 289 3.75 4.10 19.57
C GLY A 289 3.45 5.46 20.21
N THR A 290 3.66 6.58 19.50
CA THR A 290 3.29 7.92 19.99
C THR A 290 1.77 8.12 20.06
N ILE A 291 1.02 7.31 19.31
CA ILE A 291 -0.43 7.17 19.42
C ILE A 291 -0.75 5.73 19.80
N ARG A 292 -1.35 5.53 20.98
CA ARG A 292 -1.74 4.21 21.45
C ARG A 292 -2.83 3.62 20.55
N SER A 293 -2.64 2.39 20.09
CA SER A 293 -3.62 1.68 19.27
C SER A 293 -3.48 0.17 19.40
N GLU A 294 -4.60 -0.54 19.30
CA GLU A 294 -4.61 -2.01 19.18
C GLU A 294 -3.95 -2.51 17.88
N TRP A 295 -3.74 -1.62 16.91
CA TRP A 295 -3.00 -1.93 15.68
C TRP A 295 -1.51 -2.12 15.90
N SER A 296 -0.98 -1.65 17.03
CA SER A 296 0.43 -1.72 17.38
C SER A 296 0.64 -2.87 18.36
N VAL A 297 1.03 -4.02 17.83
CA VAL A 297 1.16 -5.26 18.59
C VAL A 297 2.58 -5.35 19.16
N PRO A 298 2.75 -5.42 20.49
CA PRO A 298 4.07 -5.55 21.09
C PRO A 298 4.82 -6.80 20.59
N VAL A 299 6.12 -6.62 20.36
CA VAL A 299 7.08 -7.69 20.12
C VAL A 299 7.60 -8.19 21.44
#